data_AF-A0A7W9ZM95-F1
#
_entry.id   AF-A0A7W9ZM95-F1
#
_cell.length_a   1.000
_cell.length_b   1.000
_cell.length_c   1.000
_cell.angle_alpha   90.00
_cell.angle_beta   90.00
_cell.angle_gamma   90.00
#
_symmetry.space_group_name_H-M   'P 1'
#
loop_
_entity.id
_entity.type
_entity.pdbx_description
1 polymer ?
#
loop_
_entity_poly.entity_id
_entity_poly.type
_entity_poly.pdbx_seq_one_letter_code
_entity_poly.pdbx_strand_id
1 'polypeptide(L)'
;MKNKETKKNFFNKIEKSENKIIYHTKIFNMINNFEAKPKKGKFWLCLRNVFNNRKYESFHLFSVKENDKFLGIFYGFINLLKPFVITYSEKGIKKTIRLKKIFYIEFKFKKGSVFCYLRSLYVLTKNENKNKIFYKSLLERTLKIEEEIHKFYGKKYESNKGILNWIKKNQK
;
A
#
# COMPACT_ATOMS: atom_id res chain seq x y z
N MET A 1 -25.85 28.02 -7.82
CA MET A 1 -25.02 27.42 -6.75
C MET A 1 -23.89 26.61 -7.40
N LYS A 2 -22.63 27.03 -7.27
CA LYS A 2 -21.47 26.26 -7.76
C LYS A 2 -21.21 25.12 -6.78
N ASN A 3 -21.53 23.89 -7.16
CA ASN A 3 -21.11 22.69 -6.43
C ASN A 3 -19.58 22.67 -6.37
N LYS A 4 -19.01 22.98 -5.19
CA LYS A 4 -17.62 22.65 -4.90
C LYS A 4 -17.52 21.14 -4.93
N GLU A 5 -17.03 20.56 -6.03
CA GLU A 5 -16.46 19.23 -6.01
C GLU A 5 -15.41 19.21 -4.89
N THR A 6 -15.75 18.62 -3.75
CA THR A 6 -14.78 18.33 -2.70
C THR A 6 -13.71 17.44 -3.32
N LYS A 7 -12.56 18.02 -3.69
CA LYS A 7 -11.38 17.27 -4.16
C LYS A 7 -11.15 16.11 -3.19
N LYS A 8 -11.44 14.89 -3.63
CA LYS A 8 -11.21 13.67 -2.83
C LYS A 8 -9.71 13.50 -2.68
N ASN A 9 -9.14 13.99 -1.58
CA ASN A 9 -7.72 13.84 -1.28
C ASN A 9 -7.36 12.36 -1.21
N PHE A 10 -6.41 11.90 -2.02
CA PHE A 10 -5.91 10.52 -2.03
C PHE A 10 -5.22 10.15 -0.70
N PHE A 11 -4.54 11.13 -0.11
CA PHE A 11 -3.89 11.03 1.19
C PHE A 11 -4.86 11.40 2.31
N ASN A 12 -4.97 10.53 3.31
CA ASN A 12 -5.77 10.75 4.50
C ASN A 12 -5.06 11.65 5.52
N LYS A 13 -3.72 11.58 5.57
CA LYS A 13 -2.89 12.38 6.47
C LYS A 13 -1.57 12.71 5.79
N ILE A 14 -1.04 13.91 6.06
CA ILE A 14 0.31 14.32 5.70
C ILE A 14 0.95 14.86 6.97
N GLU A 15 2.06 14.27 7.39
CA GLU A 15 2.86 14.74 8.52
C GLU A 15 4.05 15.52 7.97
N LYS A 16 4.28 16.72 8.50
CA LYS A 16 5.42 17.56 8.14
C LYS A 16 6.23 17.84 9.39
N SER A 17 7.51 17.46 9.35
CA SER A 17 8.54 17.97 10.25
C SER A 17 9.58 18.72 9.41
N GLU A 18 10.47 19.48 10.05
CA GLU A 18 11.43 20.37 9.38
C GLU A 18 12.20 19.69 8.22
N ASN A 19 12.56 18.42 8.38
CA ASN A 19 13.38 17.67 7.41
C ASN A 19 12.69 16.46 6.78
N LYS A 20 11.43 16.17 7.15
CA LYS A 20 10.75 14.95 6.71
C LYS A 20 9.26 15.18 6.43
N ILE A 21 8.79 14.66 5.30
CA ILE A 21 7.37 14.60 4.97
C ILE A 21 6.92 13.16 4.89
N ILE A 22 5.87 12.82 5.64
CA ILE A 22 5.27 11.48 5.63
C ILE A 22 3.85 11.58 5.08
N TYR A 23 3.59 10.81 4.03
CA TYR A 23 2.29 10.72 3.40
C TYR A 23 1.59 9.44 3.81
N HIS A 24 0.32 9.54 4.19
CA HIS A 24 -0.51 8.42 4.58
C HIS A 24 -1.68 8.33 3.61
N THR A 25 -1.76 7.23 2.86
CA THR A 25 -2.89 7.02 1.93
C THR A 25 -4.20 6.81 2.71
N LYS A 26 -5.33 6.88 2.02
CA LYS A 26 -6.54 6.16 2.49
C LYS A 26 -6.25 4.66 2.63
N ILE A 27 -7.16 3.95 3.28
CA ILE A 27 -7.15 2.48 3.32
C ILE A 27 -7.69 1.93 2.00
N PHE A 28 -6.88 1.13 1.32
CA PHE A 28 -7.23 0.43 0.09
C PHE A 28 -7.31 -1.07 0.30
N ASN A 29 -7.96 -1.78 -0.63
CA ASN A 29 -8.05 -3.22 -0.56
C ASN A 29 -6.69 -3.86 -0.91
N MET A 30 -6.15 -3.54 -2.09
CA MET A 30 -4.89 -4.06 -2.62
C MET A 30 -4.33 -3.15 -3.72
N ILE A 31 -3.06 -3.36 -4.08
CA ILE A 31 -2.50 -2.83 -5.33
C ILE A 31 -3.05 -3.65 -6.50
N ASN A 32 -3.75 -2.99 -7.41
CA ASN A 32 -4.39 -3.60 -8.57
C ASN A 32 -3.48 -3.62 -9.80
N ASN A 33 -2.74 -2.54 -10.05
CA ASN A 33 -1.81 -2.45 -11.18
C ASN A 33 -0.69 -1.45 -10.88
N PHE A 34 0.37 -1.50 -11.67
CA PHE A 34 1.50 -0.58 -11.56
C PHE A 34 2.21 -0.42 -12.90
N GLU A 35 2.95 0.68 -13.07
CA GLU A 35 3.71 0.93 -14.29
C GLU A 35 4.92 1.82 -13.98
N ALA A 36 6.12 1.37 -14.38
CA ALA A 36 7.33 2.18 -14.30
C ALA A 36 7.46 3.06 -15.54
N LYS A 37 7.56 4.38 -15.35
CA LYS A 37 7.83 5.38 -16.39
C LYS A 37 9.13 6.11 -16.07
N PRO A 38 10.31 5.43 -16.16
CA PRO A 38 11.60 6.01 -15.80
C PRO A 38 11.93 7.26 -16.61
N LYS A 39 11.62 7.28 -17.91
CA LYS A 39 11.76 8.47 -18.78
C LYS A 39 10.98 9.70 -18.28
N LYS A 40 9.90 9.50 -17.52
CA LYS A 40 9.08 10.56 -16.92
C LYS A 40 9.37 10.76 -15.43
N GLY A 41 10.35 10.04 -14.86
CA GLY A 41 10.66 10.07 -13.43
C GLY A 41 9.50 9.63 -12.54
N LYS A 42 8.63 8.73 -13.00
CA LYS A 42 7.41 8.33 -12.28
C LYS A 42 7.25 6.81 -12.22
N PHE A 43 6.81 6.31 -11.08
CA PHE A 43 6.33 4.95 -10.89
C PHE A 43 4.87 5.01 -10.43
N TRP A 44 3.96 4.58 -11.30
CA TRP A 44 2.53 4.65 -11.06
C TRP A 44 2.04 3.43 -10.28
N LEU A 45 1.19 3.66 -9.28
CA LEU A 45 0.54 2.63 -8.47
C LEU A 45 -0.97 2.83 -8.49
N CYS A 46 -1.71 1.81 -8.94
CA CYS A 46 -3.16 1.78 -8.98
C CYS A 46 -3.70 0.89 -7.86
N LEU A 47 -4.60 1.43 -7.06
CA LEU A 47 -5.13 0.81 -5.85
C LEU A 47 -6.63 0.57 -6.00
N ARG A 48 -7.08 -0.62 -5.61
CA ARG A 48 -8.51 -0.95 -5.57
C ARG A 48 -9.13 -0.43 -4.28
N ASN A 49 -10.24 0.31 -4.39
CA ASN A 49 -10.95 0.86 -3.25
C ASN A 49 -11.54 -0.25 -2.35
N VAL A 50 -11.59 -0.02 -1.04
CA VAL A 50 -12.06 -0.98 -0.05
C VAL A 50 -13.58 -1.10 0.03
N PHE A 51 -14.33 -0.04 -0.32
CA PHE A 51 -15.79 0.00 -0.29
C PHE A 51 -16.42 -0.38 -1.63
N ASN A 52 -15.71 -0.17 -2.74
CA ASN A 52 -16.19 -0.49 -4.07
C ASN A 52 -15.07 -1.08 -4.93
N ASN A 53 -15.15 -2.39 -5.17
CA ASN A 53 -14.14 -3.12 -5.93
C ASN A 53 -14.03 -2.71 -7.41
N ARG A 54 -14.99 -1.94 -7.95
CA ARG A 54 -14.94 -1.37 -9.30
C ARG A 54 -14.29 0.02 -9.34
N LYS A 55 -14.02 0.62 -8.18
CA LYS A 55 -13.37 1.94 -8.07
C LYS A 55 -11.89 1.78 -7.80
N TYR A 56 -11.11 2.58 -8.52
CA TYR A 56 -9.67 2.62 -8.44
C TYR A 56 -9.21 4.04 -8.16
N GLU A 57 -8.18 4.19 -7.35
CA GLU A 57 -7.44 5.44 -7.17
C GLU A 57 -5.96 5.17 -7.40
N SER A 58 -5.18 6.19 -7.74
CA SER A 58 -3.77 5.99 -8.01
C SER A 58 -2.91 7.14 -7.54
N PHE A 59 -1.62 6.84 -7.36
CA PHE A 59 -0.59 7.82 -7.07
C PHE A 59 0.70 7.45 -7.78
N HIS A 60 1.66 8.37 -7.75
CA HIS A 60 2.98 8.14 -8.31
C HIS A 60 4.03 8.23 -7.20
N LEU A 61 4.98 7.32 -7.22
CA LEU A 61 6.29 7.57 -6.64
C LEU A 61 7.15 8.29 -7.69
N PHE A 62 7.98 9.24 -7.27
CA PHE A 62 8.79 10.05 -8.16
C PHE A 62 10.26 9.70 -8.06
N SER A 63 11.02 9.93 -9.13
CA SER A 63 12.47 9.86 -9.08
C SER A 63 13.02 10.77 -7.97
N VAL A 64 14.10 10.31 -7.34
CA VAL A 64 14.68 10.99 -6.19
C VAL A 64 15.51 12.18 -6.68
N LYS A 65 15.43 13.32 -5.99
CA LYS A 65 16.30 14.49 -6.23
C LYS A 65 17.62 14.34 -5.45
N GLU A 66 18.70 14.99 -5.88
CA GLU A 66 20.09 14.80 -5.42
C GLU A 66 20.29 14.67 -3.90
N ASN A 67 19.52 15.39 -3.09
CA ASN A 67 19.65 15.38 -1.63
C ASN A 67 18.76 14.36 -0.89
N ASP A 68 17.96 13.58 -1.59
CA ASP A 68 17.12 12.52 -1.03
C ASP A 68 17.62 11.14 -1.51
N LYS A 69 17.17 10.05 -0.89
CA LYS A 69 17.58 8.69 -1.25
C LYS A 69 16.47 7.70 -0.95
N PHE A 70 16.16 6.81 -1.89
CA PHE A 70 15.30 5.66 -1.62
C PHE A 70 16.03 4.67 -0.70
N LEU A 71 15.45 4.43 0.47
CA LEU A 71 16.02 3.58 1.52
C LEU A 71 15.48 2.16 1.47
N GLY A 72 14.30 1.95 0.90
CA GLY A 72 13.73 0.62 0.71
C GLY A 72 12.22 0.55 0.90
N ILE A 73 11.71 -0.67 0.84
CA ILE A 73 10.31 -1.02 1.08
C ILE A 73 10.21 -1.73 2.43
N PHE A 74 9.30 -1.28 3.28
CA PHE A 74 9.08 -1.87 4.60
C PHE A 74 7.60 -2.23 4.78
N TYR A 75 7.33 -3.25 5.59
CA TYR A 75 5.98 -3.69 5.88
C TYR A 75 5.71 -3.60 7.36
N GLY A 76 4.47 -3.32 7.69
CA GLY A 76 4.04 -3.30 9.08
C GLY A 76 2.54 -3.20 9.19
N PHE A 77 2.12 -2.89 10.41
CA PHE A 77 0.73 -2.65 10.72
C PHE A 77 0.62 -1.60 11.82
N ILE A 78 -0.52 -0.92 11.86
CA ILE A 78 -0.90 -0.04 12.95
C ILE A 78 -2.20 -0.53 13.58
N ASN A 79 -2.34 -0.30 14.87
CA ASN A 79 -3.62 -0.42 15.55
C ASN A 79 -4.37 0.91 15.39
N LEU A 80 -5.65 0.81 15.05
CA LEU A 80 -6.51 1.97 14.87
C LEU A 80 -7.18 2.32 16.20
N LEU A 81 -7.17 3.61 16.55
CA LEU A 81 -7.87 4.12 17.74
C LEU A 81 -9.38 3.82 17.67
N LYS A 82 -9.97 3.95 16.48
CA LYS A 82 -11.36 3.56 16.18
C LYS A 82 -11.36 2.52 15.06
N PRO A 83 -12.20 1.46 15.16
CA PRO A 83 -12.25 0.45 14.12
C PRO A 83 -12.63 1.04 12.76
N PHE A 84 -11.94 0.65 11.70
CA PHE A 84 -12.34 0.95 10.34
C PHE A 84 -13.48 0.02 9.92
N VAL A 85 -14.65 0.59 9.63
CA VAL A 85 -15.88 -0.15 9.35
C VAL A 85 -16.08 -0.28 7.84
N ILE A 86 -16.23 -1.51 7.35
CA ILE A 86 -16.53 -1.81 5.96
C ILE A 86 -17.89 -2.49 5.92
N THR A 87 -18.83 -1.91 5.18
CA THR A 87 -20.14 -2.51 4.93
C THR A 87 -20.22 -2.95 3.48
N TYR A 88 -20.66 -4.18 3.23
CA TYR A 88 -20.86 -4.73 1.90
C TYR A 88 -22.07 -5.65 1.88
N SER A 89 -22.59 -5.92 0.68
CA SER A 89 -23.72 -6.84 0.49
C SER A 89 -23.22 -8.10 -0.19
N GLU A 90 -23.54 -9.27 0.36
CA GLU A 90 -23.20 -10.56 -0.20
C GLU A 90 -24.48 -11.38 -0.32
N LYS A 91 -24.86 -11.75 -1.55
CA LYS A 91 -26.14 -12.43 -1.85
C LYS A 91 -27.36 -11.70 -1.26
N GLY A 92 -27.38 -10.37 -1.34
CA GLY A 92 -28.45 -9.53 -0.79
C GLY A 92 -28.37 -9.26 0.72
N ILE A 93 -27.53 -9.97 1.47
CA ILE A 93 -27.38 -9.80 2.92
C ILE A 93 -26.30 -8.75 3.20
N LYS A 94 -26.66 -7.71 3.98
CA LYS A 94 -25.69 -6.70 4.45
C LYS A 94 -24.77 -7.31 5.50
N LYS A 95 -23.47 -7.22 5.28
CA LYS A 95 -22.40 -7.64 6.20
C LYS A 95 -21.55 -6.44 6.58
N THR A 96 -21.10 -6.44 7.82
CA THR A 96 -20.23 -5.40 8.37
C THR A 96 -18.97 -6.03 8.94
N ILE A 97 -17.80 -5.53 8.52
CA ILE A 97 -16.50 -5.90 9.07
C ILE A 97 -15.93 -4.70 9.80
N ARG A 98 -15.41 -4.92 11.01
CA ARG A 98 -14.71 -3.91 11.81
C ARG A 98 -13.24 -4.27 11.94
N LEU A 99 -12.36 -3.45 11.36
CA LEU A 99 -10.91 -3.65 11.41
C LEU A 99 -10.30 -2.78 12.50
N LYS A 100 -9.70 -3.39 13.51
CA LYS A 100 -8.91 -2.68 14.54
C LYS A 100 -7.43 -2.53 14.16
N LYS A 101 -6.98 -3.23 13.12
CA LYS A 101 -5.60 -3.30 12.68
C LYS A 101 -5.54 -3.15 11.17
N ILE A 102 -4.66 -2.29 10.67
CA ILE A 102 -4.43 -2.11 9.23
C ILE A 102 -2.96 -2.28 8.89
N PHE A 103 -2.70 -2.93 7.77
CA PHE A 103 -1.37 -3.23 7.27
C PHE A 103 -0.95 -2.20 6.25
N TYR A 104 0.36 -2.02 6.08
CA TYR A 104 0.90 -1.06 5.13
C TYR A 104 2.16 -1.57 4.43
N ILE A 105 2.41 -0.96 3.28
CA ILE A 105 3.72 -0.89 2.63
C ILE A 105 4.24 0.53 2.81
N GLU A 106 5.43 0.69 3.38
CA GLU A 106 6.14 1.95 3.48
C GLU A 106 7.18 2.04 2.36
N PHE A 107 7.06 3.04 1.50
CA PHE A 107 8.13 3.45 0.60
C PHE A 107 8.96 4.51 1.31
N LYS A 108 10.14 4.11 1.79
CA LYS A 108 10.97 4.94 2.66
C LYS A 108 12.03 5.69 1.87
N PHE A 109 12.14 6.98 2.12
CA PHE A 109 13.14 7.88 1.58
C PHE A 109 13.93 8.54 2.73
N LYS A 110 15.07 9.16 2.43
CA LYS A 110 15.87 9.90 3.42
C LYS A 110 15.08 11.09 3.98
N LYS A 111 14.35 11.81 3.13
CA LYS A 111 13.56 13.01 3.48
C LYS A 111 12.05 12.76 3.57
N GLY A 112 11.61 11.51 3.55
CA GLY A 112 10.18 11.24 3.62
C GLY A 112 9.81 9.77 3.61
N SER A 113 8.52 9.50 3.75
CA SER A 113 7.96 8.16 3.60
C SER A 113 6.56 8.24 2.99
N VAL A 114 6.16 7.21 2.26
CA VAL A 114 4.76 7.03 1.83
C VAL A 114 4.24 5.72 2.44
N PHE A 115 3.30 5.83 3.38
CA PHE A 115 2.57 4.71 3.95
C PHE A 115 1.34 4.42 3.11
N CYS A 116 1.40 3.31 2.36
CA CYS A 116 0.30 2.79 1.56
C CYS A 116 -0.45 1.71 2.35
N TYR A 117 -1.65 2.02 2.83
CA TYR A 117 -2.45 1.12 3.66
C TYR A 117 -3.26 0.13 2.81
N LEU A 118 -3.01 -1.17 3.02
CA LEU A 118 -3.60 -2.26 2.25
C LEU A 118 -4.23 -3.30 3.19
N ARG A 119 -5.53 -3.53 3.04
CA ARG A 119 -6.25 -4.57 3.79
C ARG A 119 -5.77 -5.97 3.42
N SER A 120 -5.47 -6.23 2.14
CA SER A 120 -5.15 -7.58 1.63
C SER A 120 -3.88 -8.17 2.25
N LEU A 121 -2.93 -7.35 2.71
CA LEU A 121 -1.70 -7.82 3.36
C LEU A 121 -1.96 -8.67 4.60
N TYR A 122 -3.11 -8.49 5.27
CA TYR A 122 -3.55 -9.37 6.36
C TYR A 122 -3.55 -10.84 5.95
N VAL A 123 -3.95 -11.15 4.72
CA VAL A 123 -4.03 -12.53 4.21
C VAL A 123 -2.66 -13.20 4.23
N LEU A 124 -1.59 -12.44 3.96
CA LEU A 124 -0.21 -12.94 3.96
C LEU A 124 0.30 -13.30 5.36
N THR A 125 -0.33 -12.79 6.42
CA THR A 125 0.04 -13.07 7.83
C THR A 125 -0.58 -14.34 8.41
N LYS A 126 -1.38 -15.05 7.62
CA LYS A 126 -2.16 -16.21 8.09
C LYS A 126 -1.68 -17.48 7.41
N ASN A 127 -1.14 -18.40 8.19
CA ASN A 127 -0.58 -19.64 7.66
C ASN A 127 -1.64 -20.50 6.93
N GLU A 128 -2.85 -20.55 7.46
CA GLU A 128 -4.03 -21.22 6.88
C GLU A 128 -4.37 -20.77 5.45
N ASN A 129 -3.90 -19.58 5.03
CA ASN A 129 -4.19 -19.04 3.71
C ASN A 129 -3.16 -19.43 2.64
N LYS A 130 -2.00 -20.01 2.99
CA LYS A 130 -0.89 -20.28 2.05
C LYS A 130 -1.31 -21.04 0.79
N ASN A 131 -2.22 -22.01 0.95
CA ASN A 131 -2.67 -22.86 -0.15
C ASN A 131 -3.75 -22.21 -1.02
N LYS A 132 -4.35 -21.09 -0.58
CA LYS A 132 -5.42 -20.41 -1.31
C LYS A 132 -4.85 -19.69 -2.53
N ILE A 133 -5.55 -19.80 -3.67
CA ILE A 133 -5.19 -19.13 -4.93
C ILE A 133 -4.96 -17.63 -4.73
N PHE A 134 -5.84 -16.99 -3.95
CA PHE A 134 -5.73 -15.56 -3.66
C PHE A 134 -4.45 -15.19 -2.90
N TYR A 135 -3.99 -16.02 -1.96
CA TYR A 135 -2.74 -15.79 -1.23
C TYR A 135 -1.55 -15.80 -2.20
N LYS A 136 -1.46 -16.85 -3.04
CA LYS A 136 -0.38 -17.03 -4.01
C LYS A 136 -0.32 -15.85 -4.99
N SER A 137 -1.46 -15.48 -5.57
CA SER A 137 -1.57 -14.36 -6.51
C SER A 137 -1.22 -13.01 -5.86
N LEU A 138 -1.65 -12.78 -4.60
CA LEU A 138 -1.30 -11.57 -3.87
C LEU A 138 0.20 -11.48 -3.59
N LEU A 139 0.82 -12.59 -3.16
CA LEU A 139 2.25 -12.65 -2.87
C LEU A 139 3.09 -12.41 -4.13
N GLU A 140 2.79 -13.12 -5.22
CA GLU A 140 3.48 -12.96 -6.50
C GLU A 140 3.40 -11.52 -7.01
N ARG A 141 2.20 -10.92 -6.97
CA ARG A 141 2.02 -9.52 -7.35
C ARG A 141 2.83 -8.57 -6.48
N THR A 142 2.86 -8.81 -5.17
CA THR A 142 3.61 -7.97 -4.22
C THR A 142 5.11 -8.05 -4.51
N LEU A 143 5.65 -9.26 -4.71
CA LEU A 143 7.05 -9.48 -5.08
C LEU A 143 7.43 -8.76 -6.38
N LYS A 144 6.58 -8.88 -7.41
CA LYS A 144 6.81 -8.21 -8.69
C LYS A 144 6.84 -6.68 -8.54
N ILE A 145 5.95 -6.12 -7.73
CA ILE A 145 5.95 -4.67 -7.44
C ILE A 145 7.23 -4.25 -6.72
N GLU A 146 7.67 -5.02 -5.72
CA GLU A 146 8.91 -4.72 -5.00
C GLU A 146 10.10 -4.70 -5.93
N GLU A 147 10.25 -5.73 -6.77
CA GLU A 147 11.35 -5.85 -7.71
C GLU A 147 11.40 -4.65 -8.66
N GLU A 148 10.26 -4.28 -9.25
CA GLU A 148 10.15 -3.17 -10.20
C GLU A 148 10.39 -1.81 -9.55
N ILE A 149 9.97 -1.62 -8.29
CA ILE A 149 10.29 -0.39 -7.53
C ILE A 149 11.79 -0.31 -7.22
N HIS A 150 12.41 -1.42 -6.82
CA HIS A 150 13.86 -1.45 -6.58
C HIS A 150 14.63 -1.12 -7.88
N LYS A 151 14.26 -1.74 -9.01
CA LYS A 151 14.83 -1.41 -10.33
C LYS A 151 14.65 0.06 -10.69
N PHE A 152 13.45 0.62 -10.48
CA PHE A 152 13.17 2.04 -10.74
C PHE A 152 14.09 2.99 -9.96
N TYR A 153 14.51 2.61 -8.75
CA TYR A 153 15.43 3.37 -7.90
C TYR A 153 16.89 2.91 -7.98
N GLY A 154 17.26 2.06 -8.94
CA GLY A 154 18.62 1.57 -9.10
C GLY A 154 19.11 0.73 -7.91
N LYS A 155 18.21 0.01 -7.24
CA LYS A 155 18.50 -0.88 -6.11
C LYS A 155 18.35 -2.34 -6.52
N LYS A 156 19.13 -3.22 -5.90
CA LYS A 156 18.91 -4.67 -5.96
C LYS A 156 17.80 -5.05 -4.97
N TYR A 157 16.94 -5.99 -5.38
CA TYR A 157 15.98 -6.61 -4.49
C TYR A 157 16.71 -7.55 -3.53
N GLU A 158 16.44 -7.42 -2.22
CA GLU A 158 17.02 -8.26 -1.18
C GLU A 158 15.91 -9.05 -0.47
N SER A 159 15.86 -10.36 -0.68
CA SER A 159 14.82 -11.25 -0.14
C SER A 159 14.74 -11.26 1.40
N ASN A 160 15.84 -10.92 2.06
CA ASN A 160 15.94 -10.82 3.53
C ASN A 160 15.34 -9.52 4.11
N LYS A 161 14.91 -8.54 3.29
CA LYS A 161 14.39 -7.24 3.74
C LYS A 161 12.96 -6.93 3.27
N GLY A 162 12.47 -7.62 2.25
CA GLY A 162 11.13 -7.39 1.66
C GLY A 162 9.99 -8.18 2.28
N ILE A 163 8.92 -8.38 1.50
CA ILE A 163 7.68 -9.04 1.94
C ILE A 163 7.91 -10.44 2.50
N LEU A 164 8.84 -11.22 1.93
CA LEU A 164 9.11 -12.60 2.36
C LEU A 164 9.61 -12.66 3.80
N ASN A 165 10.57 -11.80 4.15
CA ASN A 165 11.09 -11.70 5.51
C ASN A 165 10.00 -11.23 6.48
N TRP A 166 9.20 -10.25 6.07
CA TRP A 166 8.10 -9.78 6.90
C TRP A 166 7.05 -10.87 7.16
N ILE A 167 6.66 -11.64 6.14
CA ILE A 167 5.77 -12.81 6.30
C ILE A 167 6.39 -13.82 7.26
N LYS A 168 7.66 -14.21 7.06
CA LYS A 168 8.35 -15.18 7.94
C LYS A 168 8.30 -14.77 9.42
N LYS A 169 8.40 -13.47 9.72
CA LYS A 169 8.37 -12.93 11.09
C LYS A 169 6.96 -12.75 11.67
N ASN A 170 5.94 -12.59 10.82
CA ASN A 170 4.60 -12.17 11.25
C ASN A 170 3.51 -13.22 10.98
N GLN A 171 3.86 -14.30 10.27
CA GLN A 171 2.94 -15.38 10.00
C GLN A 171 2.67 -16.17 11.27
N LYS A 172 1.40 -16.21 11.63
CA LYS A 172 0.86 -17.05 12.69
C LYS A 172 -0.02 -18.13 12.08
#